data_AF-A0A4Q6XCN8-F1
#
_entry.id   AF-A0A4Q6XCN8-F1
#
_cell.length_a   1.000
_cell.length_b   1.000
_cell.length_c   1.000
_cell.angle_alpha   90.00
_cell.angle_beta   90.00
_cell.angle_gamma   90.00
#
_symmetry.space_group_name_H-M   'P 1'
#
loop_
_entity.id
_entity.type
_entity.pdbx_description
1 polymer ?
#
loop_
_entity_poly.entity_id
_entity_poly.type
_entity_poly.pdbx_seq_one_letter_code
_entity_poly.pdbx_strand_id
1 'polypeptide(L)'
;MIAYKVIFGTITKTNREDAEWLVEDYISVLLHNGQICGEYFLVVQKEKLCAYLNVQGRNAYAMKYHCKYGIERLHKIIEFFGRKPQWTLIDDDIPKQNITWENAPFLYLFTHMGDRRSSLCRGDNGESISIYLIPGEHEQREEIYFWQQEYKTYDQAWTYSGALEKVAYKQLATSDSELAKAGQKIGKYIEKVTGIPTYYYLVRYWGRRTNEYARLCPSCGQNWSTEVNSNEFHHFPFKCDQCRLVSHLAVSYEDERQAVIGEWGG
;
A
#
# COMPACT_ATOMS: atom_id res chain seq x y z
N MET A 1 0.88 -4.61 -11.66
CA MET A 1 2.30 -4.20 -11.68
C MET A 1 2.86 -4.58 -13.02
N ILE A 2 3.82 -3.83 -13.51
CA ILE A 2 4.42 -4.07 -14.82
C ILE A 2 5.93 -4.07 -14.65
N ALA A 3 6.59 -5.16 -15.00
CA ALA A 3 8.03 -5.28 -14.86
C ALA A 3 8.77 -4.45 -15.94
N TYR A 4 9.76 -3.66 -15.51
CA TYR A 4 10.62 -2.85 -16.40
C TYR A 4 12.09 -3.04 -16.08
N LYS A 5 12.89 -2.97 -17.15
CA LYS A 5 14.31 -2.65 -17.09
C LYS A 5 14.51 -1.18 -17.43
N VAL A 6 15.13 -0.43 -16.52
CA VAL A 6 15.48 0.98 -16.72
C VAL A 6 16.98 1.09 -16.94
N ILE A 7 17.40 1.74 -18.02
CA ILE A 7 18.81 1.95 -18.35
C ILE A 7 19.13 3.43 -18.17
N PHE A 8 19.99 3.76 -17.21
CA PHE A 8 20.35 5.15 -16.89
C PHE A 8 21.45 5.66 -17.82
N GLY A 9 22.62 5.02 -17.80
CA GLY A 9 23.76 5.46 -18.59
C GLY A 9 24.98 4.58 -18.41
N THR A 10 26.03 4.89 -19.16
CA THR A 10 27.33 4.25 -19.01
C THR A 10 28.01 4.76 -17.74
N ILE A 11 28.68 3.86 -17.03
CA ILE A 11 29.49 4.17 -15.84
C ILE A 11 30.92 3.68 -16.05
N THR A 12 31.85 4.30 -15.32
CA THR A 12 33.24 3.86 -15.18
C THR A 12 33.46 3.37 -13.76
N LYS A 13 34.65 2.80 -13.47
CA LYS A 13 34.99 2.42 -12.09
C LYS A 13 35.03 3.62 -11.14
N THR A 14 35.39 4.81 -11.64
CA THR A 14 35.63 5.99 -10.81
C THR A 14 34.38 6.78 -10.47
N ASN A 15 33.28 6.62 -11.22
CA ASN A 15 32.02 7.35 -10.99
C ASN A 15 30.87 6.44 -10.55
N ARG A 16 31.14 5.15 -10.30
CA ARG A 16 30.12 4.14 -10.06
C ARG A 16 29.31 4.41 -8.80
N GLU A 17 29.97 4.72 -7.70
CA GLU A 17 29.30 4.94 -6.41
C GLU A 17 28.38 6.16 -6.48
N ASP A 18 28.86 7.28 -7.05
CA ASP A 18 28.04 8.48 -7.27
C ASP A 18 26.83 8.18 -8.17
N ALA A 19 27.04 7.39 -9.23
CA ALA A 19 25.97 6.97 -10.14
C ALA A 19 24.91 6.11 -9.46
N GLU A 20 25.33 5.14 -8.63
CA GLU A 20 24.44 4.27 -7.86
C GLU A 20 23.63 5.10 -6.86
N TRP A 21 24.27 5.99 -6.10
CA TRP A 21 23.58 6.86 -5.15
C TRP A 21 22.54 7.79 -5.81
N LEU A 22 22.89 8.43 -6.94
CA LEU A 22 21.95 9.26 -7.70
C LEU A 22 20.74 8.46 -8.20
N VAL A 23 20.97 7.23 -8.66
CA VAL A 23 19.89 6.35 -9.13
C VAL A 23 19.01 5.91 -7.97
N GLU A 24 19.57 5.55 -6.82
CA GLU A 24 18.81 5.21 -5.62
C GLU A 24 17.98 6.38 -5.11
N ASP A 25 18.53 7.60 -5.07
CA ASP A 25 17.79 8.82 -4.70
C ASP A 25 16.61 9.08 -5.66
N TYR A 26 16.78 8.83 -6.97
CA TYR A 26 15.68 8.95 -7.91
C TYR A 26 14.62 7.85 -7.71
N ILE A 27 15.04 6.60 -7.56
CA ILE A 27 14.15 5.44 -7.36
C ILE A 27 13.37 5.57 -6.05
N SER A 28 13.98 6.03 -4.96
CA SER A 28 13.31 6.24 -3.67
C SER A 28 12.15 7.23 -3.80
N VAL A 29 12.34 8.34 -4.50
CA VAL A 29 11.28 9.32 -4.74
C VAL A 29 10.14 8.73 -5.58
N LEU A 30 10.45 7.88 -6.58
CA LEU A 30 9.42 7.17 -7.34
C LEU A 30 8.63 6.15 -6.49
N LEU A 31 9.29 5.46 -5.56
CA LEU A 31 8.66 4.55 -4.59
C LEU A 31 7.71 5.33 -3.68
N HIS A 32 8.20 6.41 -3.06
CA HIS A 32 7.44 7.23 -2.12
C HIS A 32 6.25 7.93 -2.80
N ASN A 33 6.41 8.30 -4.07
CA ASN A 33 5.31 8.88 -4.86
C ASN A 33 4.31 7.81 -5.37
N GLY A 34 4.61 6.51 -5.20
CA GLY A 34 3.75 5.40 -5.59
C GLY A 34 3.77 5.03 -7.07
N GLN A 35 4.75 5.51 -7.85
CA GLN A 35 4.88 5.22 -9.29
C GLN A 35 5.47 3.82 -9.53
N ILE A 36 6.35 3.37 -8.63
CA ILE A 36 6.97 2.05 -8.63
C ILE A 36 6.74 1.37 -7.28
N CYS A 37 7.00 0.07 -7.19
CA CYS A 37 6.73 -0.71 -5.98
C CYS A 37 7.63 -1.93 -5.81
N GLY A 38 7.67 -2.42 -4.57
CA GLY A 38 8.40 -3.62 -4.22
C GLY A 38 9.91 -3.43 -4.29
N GLU A 39 10.62 -4.54 -4.40
CA GLU A 39 12.06 -4.56 -4.51
C GLU A 39 12.52 -4.17 -5.92
N TYR A 40 13.74 -3.63 -5.99
CA TYR A 40 14.43 -3.37 -7.24
C TYR A 40 15.87 -3.89 -7.16
N PHE A 41 16.43 -4.19 -8.33
CA PHE A 41 17.82 -4.64 -8.45
C PHE A 41 18.62 -3.64 -9.27
N LEU A 42 19.66 -3.08 -8.69
CA LEU A 42 20.67 -2.32 -9.43
C LEU A 42 21.73 -3.26 -10.00
N VAL A 43 21.96 -3.14 -11.31
CA VAL A 43 22.82 -4.05 -12.05
C VAL A 43 23.66 -3.26 -13.05
N VAL A 44 24.94 -3.59 -13.15
CA VAL A 44 25.82 -3.12 -14.22
C VAL A 44 25.81 -4.14 -15.34
N GLN A 45 25.32 -3.75 -16.53
CA GLN A 45 25.30 -4.62 -17.70
C GLN A 45 25.92 -3.91 -18.90
N LYS A 46 27.00 -4.50 -19.46
CA LYS A 46 27.75 -3.89 -20.58
C LYS A 46 28.11 -2.44 -20.28
N GLU A 47 28.72 -2.22 -19.11
CA GLU A 47 29.13 -0.91 -18.58
C GLU A 47 27.98 0.09 -18.32
N LYS A 48 26.71 -0.34 -18.42
CA LYS A 48 25.56 0.52 -18.14
C LYS A 48 24.96 0.21 -16.78
N LEU A 49 24.72 1.25 -15.99
CA LEU A 49 23.92 1.14 -14.78
C LEU A 49 22.45 1.00 -15.15
N CYS A 50 21.83 -0.08 -14.67
CA CYS A 50 20.46 -0.45 -14.93
C CYS A 50 19.72 -0.73 -13.62
N ALA A 51 18.40 -0.56 -13.63
CA ALA A 51 17.51 -1.07 -12.58
C ALA A 51 16.49 -2.05 -13.18
N TYR A 52 16.20 -3.14 -12.45
CA TYR A 52 15.01 -3.97 -12.68
C TYR A 52 14.01 -3.66 -11.57
N LEU A 53 12.82 -3.20 -11.94
CA LEU A 53 11.81 -2.73 -10.99
C LEU A 53 10.39 -2.94 -11.50
N ASN A 54 9.42 -2.84 -10.60
CA ASN A 54 8.00 -2.91 -10.92
C ASN A 54 7.36 -1.53 -10.96
N VAL A 55 6.62 -1.24 -12.02
CA VAL A 55 5.86 0.00 -12.19
C VAL A 55 4.39 -0.27 -11.84
N GLN A 56 3.78 0.59 -11.01
CA GLN A 56 2.43 0.35 -10.46
C GLN A 56 1.31 0.56 -11.48
N GLY A 57 1.54 1.34 -12.53
CA GLY A 57 0.56 1.62 -13.56
C GLY A 57 1.17 1.84 -14.94
N ARG A 58 0.33 1.79 -15.95
CA ARG A 58 0.72 2.04 -17.34
C ARG A 58 1.27 3.47 -17.44
N ASN A 59 2.50 3.56 -17.96
CA ASN A 59 3.25 4.81 -18.10
C ASN A 59 3.39 5.60 -16.79
N ALA A 60 3.37 4.96 -15.62
CA ALA A 60 3.53 5.69 -14.34
C ALA A 60 4.88 6.40 -14.25
N TYR A 61 5.89 5.97 -15.01
CA TYR A 61 7.17 6.65 -15.16
C TYR A 61 7.13 7.94 -16.00
N ALA A 62 5.97 8.31 -16.58
CA ALA A 62 5.86 9.55 -17.34
C ALA A 62 6.08 10.77 -16.43
N MET A 63 6.76 11.79 -16.97
CA MET A 63 7.12 13.01 -16.24
C MET A 63 5.90 13.74 -15.64
N LYS A 64 4.73 13.65 -16.28
CA LYS A 64 3.48 14.25 -15.78
C LYS A 64 3.00 13.69 -14.43
N TYR A 65 3.48 12.51 -14.03
CA TYR A 65 3.15 11.89 -12.75
C TYR A 65 4.23 12.10 -11.68
N HIS A 66 5.36 12.74 -12.03
CA HIS A 66 6.39 13.04 -11.06
C HIS A 66 5.92 14.17 -10.14
N CYS A 67 6.24 14.03 -8.85
CA CYS A 67 6.21 15.16 -7.94
C CYS A 67 7.40 16.12 -8.22
N LYS A 68 7.41 17.28 -7.55
CA LYS A 68 8.50 18.27 -7.68
C LYS A 68 9.89 17.65 -7.43
N TYR A 69 10.02 16.77 -6.43
CA TYR A 69 11.28 16.09 -6.11
C TYR A 69 11.67 15.09 -7.20
N GLY A 70 10.69 14.36 -7.76
CA GLY A 70 10.95 13.42 -8.85
C GLY A 70 11.49 14.13 -10.08
N ILE A 71 10.94 15.32 -10.42
CA ILE A 71 11.44 16.14 -11.53
C ILE A 71 12.88 16.61 -11.24
N GLU A 72 13.15 17.08 -10.02
CA GLU A 72 14.50 17.50 -9.61
C GLU A 72 15.52 16.36 -9.73
N ARG A 73 15.20 15.17 -9.21
CA ARG A 73 16.09 14.00 -9.28
C ARG A 73 16.27 13.51 -10.71
N LEU A 74 15.22 13.53 -11.52
CA LEU A 74 15.31 13.23 -12.94
C LEU A 74 16.26 14.20 -13.66
N HIS A 75 16.26 15.49 -13.32
CA HIS A 75 17.23 16.44 -13.88
C HIS A 75 18.67 16.09 -13.49
N LYS A 76 18.94 15.75 -12.21
CA LYS A 76 20.27 15.30 -11.77
C LYS A 76 20.74 14.06 -12.52
N ILE A 77 19.84 13.10 -12.75
CA ILE A 77 20.10 11.91 -13.57
C ILE A 77 20.46 12.30 -15.01
N ILE A 78 19.69 13.21 -15.63
CA ILE A 78 19.95 13.66 -17.00
C ILE A 78 21.29 14.40 -17.09
N GLU A 79 21.62 15.24 -16.10
CA GLU A 79 22.88 15.96 -16.03
C GLU A 79 24.07 15.00 -15.90
N PHE A 80 23.98 14.02 -15.01
CA PHE A 80 25.06 13.06 -14.77
C PHE A 80 25.29 12.11 -15.97
N PHE A 81 24.22 11.56 -16.56
CA PHE A 81 24.32 10.58 -17.64
C PHE A 81 24.24 11.18 -19.05
N GLY A 82 23.95 12.48 -19.18
CA GLY A 82 23.75 13.18 -20.44
C GLY A 82 22.48 12.79 -21.20
N ARG A 83 21.56 12.04 -20.57
CA ARG A 83 20.34 11.52 -21.23
C ARG A 83 19.26 11.13 -20.24
N LYS A 84 18.02 11.03 -20.73
CA LYS A 84 16.90 10.48 -19.95
C LYS A 84 17.06 8.97 -19.75
N PRO A 85 16.58 8.41 -18.61
CA PRO A 85 16.50 6.96 -18.42
C PRO A 85 15.67 6.32 -19.53
N GLN A 86 16.17 5.21 -20.08
CA GLN A 86 15.45 4.41 -21.07
C GLN A 86 14.67 3.30 -20.37
N TRP A 87 13.35 3.35 -20.49
CA TRP A 87 12.43 2.37 -19.92
C TRP A 87 12.15 1.28 -20.95
N THR A 88 12.54 0.04 -20.64
CA THR A 88 12.31 -1.14 -21.46
C THR A 88 11.34 -2.05 -20.72
N LEU A 89 10.16 -2.22 -21.28
CA LEU A 89 9.18 -3.19 -20.80
C LEU A 89 9.76 -4.61 -20.90
N ILE A 90 9.62 -5.39 -19.83
CA ILE A 90 10.01 -6.81 -19.79
C ILE A 90 8.82 -7.73 -19.48
N ASP A 91 7.64 -7.15 -19.30
CA ASP A 91 6.40 -7.85 -18.96
C ASP A 91 5.53 -8.06 -20.20
N ASP A 92 4.90 -9.22 -20.28
CA ASP A 92 4.00 -9.59 -21.38
C ASP A 92 2.53 -9.37 -21.00
N ASP A 93 2.20 -9.25 -19.71
CA ASP A 93 0.84 -9.04 -19.21
C ASP A 93 0.67 -7.64 -18.60
N ILE A 94 0.12 -6.72 -19.39
CA ILE A 94 -0.03 -5.32 -19.02
C ILE A 94 -1.50 -4.95 -18.91
N PRO A 95 -1.92 -4.31 -17.80
CA PRO A 95 -3.28 -3.81 -17.70
C PRO A 95 -3.57 -2.79 -18.81
N LYS A 96 -4.74 -2.93 -19.44
CA LYS A 96 -5.17 -2.04 -20.54
C LYS A 96 -5.23 -0.58 -20.10
N GLN A 97 -5.68 -0.35 -18.87
CA GLN A 97 -5.86 0.96 -18.26
C GLN A 97 -5.46 0.95 -16.79
N ASN A 98 -5.17 2.13 -16.25
CA ASN A 98 -4.98 2.30 -14.82
C ASN A 98 -6.33 2.25 -14.11
N ILE A 99 -6.37 1.66 -12.92
CA ILE A 99 -7.55 1.66 -12.05
C ILE A 99 -7.70 3.06 -11.45
N THR A 100 -8.90 3.63 -11.51
CA THR A 100 -9.25 4.93 -10.92
C THR A 100 -10.15 4.74 -9.71
N TRP A 101 -10.23 5.75 -8.83
CA TRP A 101 -11.18 5.76 -7.72
C TRP A 101 -12.58 6.26 -8.13
N GLU A 102 -12.69 6.85 -9.32
CA GLU A 102 -13.94 7.44 -9.80
C GLU A 102 -15.07 6.41 -9.82
N ASN A 103 -16.26 6.85 -9.41
CA ASN A 103 -17.47 6.02 -9.31
C ASN A 103 -17.36 4.82 -8.35
N ALA A 104 -16.29 4.68 -7.55
CA ALA A 104 -16.27 3.68 -6.48
C ALA A 104 -17.31 4.06 -5.41
N PRO A 105 -18.11 3.10 -4.91
CA PRO A 105 -19.09 3.40 -3.86
C PRO A 105 -18.41 3.73 -2.51
N PHE A 106 -17.23 3.14 -2.29
CA PHE A 106 -16.33 3.45 -1.21
C PHE A 106 -14.92 2.95 -1.57
N LEU A 107 -13.92 3.40 -0.82
CA LEU A 107 -12.55 2.90 -0.88
C LEU A 107 -12.19 2.24 0.45
N TYR A 108 -11.17 1.39 0.45
CA TYR A 108 -10.61 0.88 1.69
C TYR A 108 -9.09 0.78 1.64
N LEU A 109 -8.47 0.94 2.82
CA LEU A 109 -7.05 0.76 3.05
C LEU A 109 -6.79 -0.64 3.58
N PHE A 110 -6.06 -1.43 2.80
CA PHE A 110 -5.63 -2.78 3.16
C PHE A 110 -4.41 -3.17 2.33
N THR A 111 -3.50 -3.91 2.95
CA THR A 111 -2.40 -4.61 2.28
C THR A 111 -2.13 -5.87 3.12
N HIS A 112 -1.29 -6.77 2.62
CA HIS A 112 -0.68 -7.82 3.42
C HIS A 112 0.79 -7.96 3.00
N MET A 113 1.58 -8.74 3.74
CA MET A 113 3.03 -8.84 3.55
C MET A 113 3.43 -9.25 2.12
N GLY A 114 2.60 -10.10 1.49
CA GLY A 114 2.82 -10.61 0.14
C GLY A 114 2.29 -9.70 -0.95
N ASP A 115 1.56 -8.64 -0.60
CA ASP A 115 0.99 -7.74 -1.57
C ASP A 115 2.09 -6.85 -2.14
N ARG A 116 2.04 -6.68 -3.46
CA ARG A 116 2.96 -5.82 -4.19
C ARG A 116 2.21 -4.65 -4.88
N ARG A 117 0.88 -4.63 -4.78
CA ARG A 117 0.01 -3.56 -5.29
C ARG A 117 -0.06 -2.42 -4.28
N SER A 118 -0.83 -1.38 -4.59
CA SER A 118 -1.07 -0.28 -3.67
C SER A 118 -2.05 -0.71 -2.58
N SER A 119 -1.89 -0.15 -1.38
CA SER A 119 -2.76 -0.41 -0.24
C SER A 119 -4.15 0.23 -0.31
N LEU A 120 -4.43 1.05 -1.33
CA LEU A 120 -5.75 1.65 -1.54
C LEU A 120 -6.54 0.84 -2.56
N CYS A 121 -7.73 0.36 -2.18
CA CYS A 121 -8.56 -0.50 -3.01
C CYS A 121 -9.97 0.06 -3.16
N ARG A 122 -10.63 -0.30 -4.28
CA ARG A 122 -12.03 0.01 -4.51
C ARG A 122 -12.93 -0.99 -3.78
N GLY A 123 -14.00 -0.49 -3.15
CA GLY A 123 -14.96 -1.30 -2.42
C GLY A 123 -15.95 -2.11 -3.25
N ASP A 124 -16.00 -1.93 -4.57
CA ASP A 124 -16.93 -2.63 -5.48
C ASP A 124 -16.32 -3.83 -6.21
N ASN A 125 -15.00 -3.88 -6.34
CA ASN A 125 -14.32 -4.99 -7.04
C ASN A 125 -12.96 -5.38 -6.42
N GLY A 126 -12.51 -4.68 -5.38
CA GLY A 126 -11.24 -4.93 -4.71
C GLY A 126 -10.00 -4.56 -5.51
N GLU A 127 -10.16 -3.91 -6.67
CA GLU A 127 -9.03 -3.48 -7.50
C GLU A 127 -8.23 -2.36 -6.79
N SER A 128 -6.91 -2.48 -6.86
CA SER A 128 -5.98 -1.57 -6.20
C SER A 128 -5.73 -0.32 -7.07
N ILE A 129 -5.81 0.85 -6.45
CA ILE A 129 -5.60 2.15 -7.07
C ILE A 129 -4.20 2.63 -6.73
N SER A 130 -3.36 2.86 -7.74
CA SER A 130 -2.00 3.35 -7.51
C SER A 130 -1.99 4.74 -6.87
N ILE A 131 -1.24 4.92 -5.78
CA ILE A 131 -1.20 6.15 -4.98
C ILE A 131 -0.79 7.39 -5.79
N TYR A 132 0.07 7.26 -6.80
CA TYR A 132 0.48 8.39 -7.65
C TYR A 132 -0.68 9.03 -8.44
N LEU A 133 -1.80 8.32 -8.59
CA LEU A 133 -2.99 8.83 -9.26
C LEU A 133 -3.84 9.68 -8.30
N ILE A 134 -3.72 9.48 -6.99
CA ILE A 134 -4.51 10.21 -5.99
C ILE A 134 -4.05 11.68 -5.95
N PRO A 135 -4.99 12.65 -6.00
CA PRO A 135 -4.65 14.07 -5.88
C PRO A 135 -3.92 14.34 -4.57
N GLY A 136 -2.95 15.25 -4.58
CA GLY A 136 -2.17 15.56 -3.38
C GLY A 136 -0.75 16.02 -3.61
N GLU A 137 -0.12 16.43 -2.50
CA GLU A 137 1.31 16.67 -2.45
C GLU A 137 2.08 15.36 -2.28
N HIS A 138 3.39 15.43 -2.49
CA HIS A 138 4.27 14.27 -2.35
C HIS A 138 4.24 13.70 -0.93
N GLU A 139 4.23 14.56 0.06
CA GLU A 139 4.34 14.22 1.48
C GLU A 139 3.17 13.33 1.93
N GLN A 140 1.96 13.53 1.39
CA GLN A 140 0.84 12.63 1.71
C GLN A 140 0.97 11.26 1.02
N ARG A 141 1.51 11.21 -0.20
CA ARG A 141 1.77 9.95 -0.90
C ARG A 141 2.88 9.15 -0.22
N GLU A 142 3.90 9.84 0.26
CA GLU A 142 4.99 9.27 1.04
C GLU A 142 4.49 8.71 2.39
N GLU A 143 3.60 9.43 3.08
CA GLU A 143 2.95 8.92 4.30
C GLU A 143 2.19 7.62 4.04
N ILE A 144 1.48 7.51 2.91
CA ILE A 144 0.79 6.27 2.50
C ILE A 144 1.79 5.14 2.22
N TYR A 145 2.89 5.46 1.54
CA TYR A 145 3.94 4.49 1.24
C TYR A 145 4.53 3.90 2.52
N PHE A 146 4.94 4.73 3.47
CA PHE A 146 5.53 4.26 4.72
C PHE A 146 4.53 3.50 5.59
N TRP A 147 3.28 3.98 5.69
CA TRP A 147 2.22 3.23 6.37
C TRP A 147 2.03 1.83 5.75
N GLN A 148 2.06 1.72 4.42
CA GLN A 148 1.99 0.42 3.74
C GLN A 148 3.17 -0.49 4.13
N GLN A 149 4.39 0.04 4.24
CA GLN A 149 5.56 -0.77 4.67
C GLN A 149 5.45 -1.23 6.12
N GLU A 150 5.01 -0.35 7.01
CA GLU A 150 4.78 -0.69 8.42
C GLU A 150 3.71 -1.77 8.56
N TYR A 151 2.59 -1.64 7.85
CA TYR A 151 1.54 -2.66 7.83
C TYR A 151 2.11 -4.01 7.42
N LYS A 152 2.86 -4.08 6.30
CA LYS A 152 3.49 -5.32 5.83
C LYS A 152 4.45 -5.91 6.83
N THR A 153 5.21 -5.06 7.53
CA THR A 153 6.14 -5.48 8.58
C THR A 153 5.39 -6.09 9.76
N TYR A 154 4.28 -5.49 10.19
CA TYR A 154 3.44 -6.07 11.24
C TYR A 154 2.78 -7.37 10.78
N ASP A 155 2.27 -7.45 9.55
CA ASP A 155 1.68 -8.68 9.01
C ASP A 155 2.70 -9.83 8.95
N GLN A 156 3.92 -9.53 8.50
CA GLN A 156 5.03 -10.48 8.48
C GLN A 156 5.46 -10.88 9.89
N ALA A 157 5.58 -9.94 10.82
CA ALA A 157 5.92 -10.23 12.21
C ALA A 157 4.82 -11.08 12.88
N TRP A 158 3.55 -10.78 12.62
CA TRP A 158 2.44 -11.61 13.06
C TRP A 158 2.59 -13.05 12.53
N THR A 159 2.98 -13.23 11.27
CA THR A 159 3.02 -14.58 10.68
C THR A 159 4.29 -15.38 11.02
N TYR A 160 5.44 -14.74 11.17
CA TYR A 160 6.74 -15.45 11.18
C TYR A 160 7.65 -15.14 12.37
N SER A 161 7.26 -14.29 13.33
CA SER A 161 8.18 -13.87 14.39
C SER A 161 8.14 -14.72 15.66
N GLY A 162 7.09 -15.54 15.85
CA GLY A 162 6.82 -16.26 17.10
C GLY A 162 6.62 -15.32 18.30
N ALA A 163 7.71 -14.84 18.89
CA ALA A 163 7.70 -13.97 20.08
C ALA A 163 7.01 -12.61 19.86
N LEU A 164 7.02 -12.05 18.65
CA LEU A 164 6.38 -10.76 18.35
C LEU A 164 4.97 -10.91 17.76
N GLU A 165 4.47 -12.14 17.59
CA GLU A 165 3.20 -12.45 16.94
C GLU A 165 2.05 -11.66 17.56
N LYS A 166 1.90 -11.73 18.88
CA LYS A 166 0.81 -11.09 19.61
C LYS A 166 0.88 -9.56 19.56
N VAL A 167 2.10 -9.00 19.63
CA VAL A 167 2.31 -7.55 19.58
C VAL A 167 1.95 -7.01 18.20
N ALA A 168 2.39 -7.72 17.15
CA ALA A 168 2.09 -7.36 15.78
C ALA A 168 0.60 -7.52 15.44
N TYR A 169 -0.03 -8.62 15.86
CA TYR A 169 -1.47 -8.82 15.70
C TYR A 169 -2.28 -7.71 16.37
N LYS A 170 -1.87 -7.26 17.57
CA LYS A 170 -2.52 -6.15 18.26
C LYS A 170 -2.48 -4.86 17.43
N GLN A 171 -1.39 -4.58 16.72
CA GLN A 171 -1.31 -3.41 15.84
C GLN A 171 -2.28 -3.51 14.66
N LEU A 172 -2.48 -4.71 14.10
CA LEU A 172 -3.36 -4.95 12.95
C LEU A 172 -4.86 -5.00 13.30
N ALA A 173 -5.20 -5.54 14.48
CA ALA A 173 -6.57 -5.84 14.87
C ALA A 173 -7.23 -4.76 15.75
N THR A 174 -6.45 -3.88 16.39
CA THR A 174 -6.99 -2.89 17.34
C THR A 174 -7.21 -1.53 16.65
N SER A 175 -8.41 -0.96 16.80
CA SER A 175 -8.79 0.29 16.13
C SER A 175 -8.05 1.54 16.62
N ASP A 176 -7.41 1.49 17.78
CA ASP A 176 -6.65 2.60 18.39
C ASP A 176 -5.13 2.34 18.41
N SER A 177 -4.65 1.32 17.69
CA SER A 177 -3.22 1.09 17.51
C SER A 177 -2.57 2.25 16.76
N GLU A 178 -1.25 2.40 16.86
CA GLU A 178 -0.54 3.46 16.14
C GLU A 178 -0.66 3.25 14.61
N LEU A 179 -0.57 2.00 14.16
CA LEU A 179 -0.81 1.64 12.76
C LEU A 179 -2.23 2.02 12.29
N ALA A 180 -3.25 1.74 13.10
CA ALA A 180 -4.63 2.04 12.77
C ALA A 180 -4.91 3.56 12.79
N LYS A 181 -4.31 4.30 13.73
CA LYS A 181 -4.43 5.77 13.76
C LYS A 181 -3.82 6.42 12.52
N ALA A 182 -2.62 5.97 12.12
CA ALA A 182 -1.97 6.45 10.90
C ALA A 182 -2.82 6.12 9.65
N GLY A 183 -3.29 4.88 9.52
CA GLY A 183 -4.18 4.48 8.42
C GLY A 183 -5.51 5.23 8.39
N GLN A 184 -6.15 5.48 9.54
CA GLN A 184 -7.37 6.29 9.61
C GLN A 184 -7.13 7.75 9.24
N LYS A 185 -5.98 8.33 9.60
CA LYS A 185 -5.59 9.68 9.17
C LYS A 185 -5.43 9.74 7.64
N ILE A 186 -4.77 8.74 7.07
CA ILE A 186 -4.66 8.57 5.62
C ILE A 186 -6.04 8.44 4.97
N GLY A 187 -6.92 7.60 5.52
CA GLY A 187 -8.28 7.42 5.01
C GLY A 187 -9.08 8.73 4.98
N LYS A 188 -9.01 9.53 6.04
CA LYS A 188 -9.62 10.88 6.09
C LYS A 188 -9.05 11.80 5.02
N TYR A 189 -7.73 11.76 4.78
CA TYR A 189 -7.10 12.53 3.72
C TYR A 189 -7.61 12.11 2.33
N ILE A 190 -7.64 10.81 2.04
CA ILE A 190 -8.11 10.27 0.76
C ILE A 190 -9.57 10.63 0.54
N GLU A 191 -10.43 10.47 1.55
CA GLU A 191 -11.84 10.87 1.47
C GLU A 191 -11.99 12.37 1.18
N LYS A 192 -11.17 13.23 1.80
CA LYS A 192 -11.17 14.67 1.54
C LYS A 192 -10.83 15.00 0.08
N VAL A 193 -9.83 14.34 -0.51
CA VAL A 193 -9.35 14.68 -1.87
C VAL A 193 -10.10 13.95 -2.99
N THR A 194 -10.75 12.82 -2.69
CA THR A 194 -11.50 12.04 -3.68
C THR A 194 -13.01 12.27 -3.59
N GLY A 195 -13.52 12.71 -2.44
CA GLY A 195 -14.95 12.76 -2.15
C GLY A 195 -15.59 11.38 -1.90
N ILE A 196 -14.80 10.31 -1.87
CA ILE A 196 -15.28 8.93 -1.70
C ILE A 196 -15.04 8.47 -0.26
N PRO A 197 -16.08 7.97 0.45
CA PRO A 197 -15.93 7.37 1.77
C PRO A 197 -14.77 6.36 1.80
N THR A 198 -13.79 6.56 2.67
CA THR A 198 -12.59 5.72 2.72
C THR A 198 -12.47 5.04 4.07
N TYR A 199 -12.45 3.72 4.06
CA TYR A 199 -12.47 2.89 5.25
C TYR A 199 -11.09 2.31 5.55
N TYR A 200 -10.80 2.08 6.82
CA TYR A 200 -9.62 1.32 7.26
C TYR A 200 -10.04 -0.12 7.57
N TYR A 201 -9.29 -1.09 7.02
CA TYR A 201 -9.52 -2.50 7.31
C TYR A 201 -8.88 -2.93 8.63
N LEU A 202 -9.68 -3.51 9.53
CA LEU A 202 -9.19 -4.14 10.76
C LEU A 202 -9.12 -5.65 10.58
N VAL A 203 -7.92 -6.20 10.81
CA VAL A 203 -7.68 -7.64 10.77
C VAL A 203 -8.47 -8.32 11.89
N ARG A 204 -9.16 -9.42 11.56
CA ARG A 204 -9.84 -10.29 12.51
C ARG A 204 -9.46 -11.73 12.22
N TYR A 205 -8.50 -12.26 12.94
CA TYR A 205 -8.11 -13.67 12.84
C TYR A 205 -8.78 -14.51 13.93
N TRP A 206 -8.67 -14.09 15.18
CA TRP A 206 -9.25 -14.79 16.33
C TRP A 206 -10.67 -14.30 16.64
N GLY A 207 -11.63 -15.21 16.70
CA GLY A 207 -13.04 -14.93 16.97
C GLY A 207 -13.60 -15.71 18.15
N ARG A 208 -14.80 -15.30 18.57
CA ARG A 208 -15.60 -16.03 19.56
C ARG A 208 -16.44 -17.09 18.85
N ARG A 209 -16.50 -18.32 19.37
CA ARG A 209 -17.33 -19.42 18.85
C ARG A 209 -18.82 -19.07 18.91
N THR A 210 -19.19 -18.19 19.83
CA THR A 210 -20.55 -17.68 19.97
C THR A 210 -20.57 -16.18 19.72
N ASN A 211 -21.63 -15.69 19.08
CA ASN A 211 -21.91 -14.27 18.86
C ASN A 211 -20.87 -13.44 18.08
N GLU A 212 -19.93 -14.04 17.34
CA GLU A 212 -18.99 -13.29 16.48
C GLU A 212 -19.73 -12.37 15.48
N TYR A 213 -20.84 -12.85 14.89
CA TYR A 213 -21.69 -12.08 13.98
C TYR A 213 -22.35 -10.84 14.62
N ALA A 214 -22.44 -10.81 15.95
CA ALA A 214 -23.02 -9.72 16.73
C ALA A 214 -21.95 -8.86 17.44
N ARG A 215 -20.66 -9.04 17.11
CA ARG A 215 -19.58 -8.23 17.72
C ARG A 215 -19.79 -6.75 17.42
N LEU A 216 -19.54 -5.92 18.42
CA LEU A 216 -19.68 -4.47 18.32
C LEU A 216 -18.48 -3.85 17.62
N CYS A 217 -18.66 -2.64 17.09
CA CYS A 217 -17.58 -1.85 16.53
C CYS A 217 -16.52 -1.58 17.63
N PRO A 218 -15.24 -1.93 17.41
CA PRO A 218 -14.21 -1.79 18.44
C PRO A 218 -13.86 -0.33 18.76
N SER A 219 -14.31 0.62 17.94
CA SER A 219 -14.08 2.04 18.16
C SER A 219 -15.23 2.75 18.88
N CYS A 220 -16.49 2.44 18.57
CA CYS A 220 -17.65 3.18 19.12
C CYS A 220 -18.68 2.31 19.85
N GLY A 221 -18.50 0.98 19.90
CA GLY A 221 -19.42 0.06 20.55
C GLY A 221 -20.77 -0.10 19.86
N GLN A 222 -21.01 0.52 18.71
CA GLN A 222 -22.27 0.37 17.97
C GLN A 222 -22.31 -0.94 17.18
N ASN A 223 -23.52 -1.41 16.86
CA ASN A 223 -23.66 -2.48 15.88
C ASN A 223 -23.15 -2.00 14.51
N TRP A 224 -22.42 -2.87 13.84
CA TRP A 224 -21.78 -2.61 12.55
C TRP A 224 -21.79 -3.84 11.65
N SER A 225 -22.55 -4.87 12.02
CA SER A 225 -22.81 -6.03 11.17
C SER A 225 -23.65 -5.60 9.97
N THR A 226 -23.34 -6.15 8.80
CA THR A 226 -24.05 -5.94 7.56
C THR A 226 -24.68 -7.26 7.12
N GLU A 227 -25.74 -7.20 6.31
CA GLU A 227 -26.39 -8.39 5.76
C GLU A 227 -25.61 -9.01 4.58
N VAL A 228 -24.34 -8.62 4.40
CA VAL A 228 -23.51 -9.07 3.28
C VAL A 228 -23.04 -10.51 3.52
N ASN A 229 -23.38 -11.39 2.59
CA ASN A 229 -22.92 -12.77 2.56
C ASN A 229 -22.16 -13.03 1.25
N SER A 230 -20.85 -12.89 1.27
CA SER A 230 -19.98 -13.15 0.12
C SER A 230 -18.59 -13.59 0.59
N ASN A 231 -17.91 -14.38 -0.25
CA ASN A 231 -16.54 -14.83 -0.03
C ASN A 231 -15.50 -13.89 -0.66
N GLU A 232 -15.93 -12.85 -1.38
CA GLU A 232 -15.00 -11.88 -1.96
C GLU A 232 -14.46 -10.93 -0.90
N PHE A 233 -13.15 -10.69 -0.89
CA PHE A 233 -12.50 -9.92 0.17
C PHE A 233 -13.01 -8.47 0.30
N HIS A 234 -13.49 -7.84 -0.77
CA HIS A 234 -13.98 -6.46 -0.71
C HIS A 234 -15.44 -6.36 -0.18
N HIS A 235 -16.07 -7.51 0.12
CA HIS A 235 -17.36 -7.59 0.78
C HIS A 235 -17.17 -7.77 2.27
N PHE A 236 -17.39 -6.70 3.03
CA PHE A 236 -17.15 -6.67 4.47
C PHE A 236 -18.44 -6.93 5.26
N PRO A 237 -18.58 -8.07 5.96
CA PRO A 237 -19.69 -8.33 6.87
C PRO A 237 -19.75 -7.31 8.01
N PHE A 238 -18.66 -6.61 8.32
CA PHE A 238 -18.63 -5.54 9.31
C PHE A 238 -18.21 -4.22 8.67
N LYS A 239 -19.06 -3.20 8.80
CA LYS A 239 -18.84 -1.87 8.25
C LYS A 239 -19.45 -0.82 9.18
N CYS A 240 -18.60 0.05 9.72
CA CYS A 240 -19.01 1.16 10.57
C CYS A 240 -18.76 2.49 9.82
N ASP A 241 -19.84 3.13 9.37
CA ASP A 241 -19.75 4.39 8.63
C ASP A 241 -19.28 5.55 9.50
N GLN A 242 -19.68 5.57 10.78
CA GLN A 242 -19.26 6.59 11.74
C GLN A 242 -17.75 6.57 11.97
N CYS A 243 -17.16 5.38 12.13
CA CYS A 243 -15.74 5.23 12.43
C CYS A 243 -14.87 5.07 11.18
N ARG A 244 -15.47 4.91 10.00
CA ARG A 244 -14.77 4.52 8.75
C ARG A 244 -13.94 3.24 8.92
N LEU A 245 -14.54 2.22 9.54
CA LEU A 245 -13.91 0.93 9.77
C LEU A 245 -14.65 -0.18 9.02
N VAL A 246 -13.89 -1.10 8.43
CA VAL A 246 -14.41 -2.35 7.85
C VAL A 246 -13.62 -3.54 8.36
N SER A 247 -14.23 -4.72 8.39
CA SER A 247 -13.58 -5.93 8.86
C SER A 247 -14.34 -7.18 8.40
N HIS A 248 -13.68 -8.33 8.47
CA HIS A 248 -14.27 -9.63 8.17
C HIS A 248 -14.75 -10.36 9.42
N LEU A 249 -15.42 -11.49 9.22
CA LEU A 249 -15.55 -12.50 10.26
C LEU A 249 -14.16 -13.07 10.59
N ALA A 250 -14.02 -13.55 11.83
CA ALA A 250 -12.82 -14.25 12.23
C ALA A 250 -12.56 -15.51 11.40
N VAL A 251 -11.27 -15.79 11.21
CA VAL A 251 -10.78 -16.96 10.46
C VAL A 251 -10.64 -18.18 11.37
N SER A 252 -10.23 -17.98 12.63
CA SER A 252 -10.00 -19.05 13.61
C SER A 252 -10.75 -18.83 14.92
N TYR A 253 -11.27 -19.93 15.46
CA TYR A 253 -12.04 -20.00 16.71
C TYR A 253 -11.39 -20.97 17.72
N GLU A 254 -10.13 -21.35 17.49
CA GLU A 254 -9.41 -22.33 18.30
C GLU A 254 -8.97 -21.75 19.65
N ASP A 255 -8.52 -20.48 19.66
CA ASP A 255 -8.10 -19.77 20.86
C ASP A 255 -8.90 -18.47 21.08
N GLU A 256 -10.12 -18.61 21.65
CA GLU A 256 -11.00 -17.47 21.95
C GLU A 256 -10.40 -16.46 22.94
N ARG A 257 -9.33 -16.82 23.68
CA ARG A 257 -8.66 -15.89 24.60
C ARG A 257 -8.00 -14.74 23.84
N GLN A 258 -7.65 -14.96 22.57
CA GLN A 258 -7.07 -13.94 21.70
C GLN A 258 -8.15 -13.07 21.02
N ALA A 259 -9.41 -13.51 21.00
CA ALA A 259 -10.51 -12.77 20.39
C ALA A 259 -10.75 -11.40 21.06
N VAL A 260 -10.33 -11.23 22.32
CA VAL A 260 -10.36 -9.95 23.05
C VAL A 260 -9.54 -8.85 22.36
N ILE A 261 -8.54 -9.23 21.55
CA ILE A 261 -7.74 -8.27 20.78
C ILE A 261 -8.61 -7.73 19.64
N GLY A 262 -8.84 -6.41 19.64
CA GLY A 262 -9.70 -5.77 18.66
C GLY A 262 -11.20 -5.92 18.94
N GLU A 263 -11.59 -6.34 20.15
CA GLU A 263 -12.97 -6.23 20.65
C GLU A 263 -13.22 -4.85 21.28
N TRP A 264 -14.49 -4.44 21.32
CA TRP A 264 -14.91 -3.25 22.06
C TRP A 264 -14.61 -3.42 23.55
N GLY A 265 -13.88 -2.46 24.13
CA GLY A 265 -13.38 -2.53 25.50
C GLY A 265 -14.39 -2.14 26.59
N GLY A 266 -15.33 -1.23 26.29
CA GLY A 266 -16.28 -0.67 27.27
C GLY A 266 -15.65 0.27 28.27
#